data_AF-A0A6A4ZK88-F1
#
_entry.id   AF-A0A6A4ZK88-F1
#
_cell.length_a   1.000
_cell.length_b   1.000
_cell.length_c   1.000
_cell.angle_alpha   90.00
_cell.angle_beta   90.00
_cell.angle_gamma   90.00
#
_symmetry.space_group_name_H-M   'P 1'
#
loop_
_entity.id
_entity.type
_entity.pdbx_description
1 polymer ?
#
loop_
_entity_poly.entity_id
_entity_poly.type
_entity_poly.pdbx_seq_one_letter_code
_entity_poly.pdbx_strand_id
1 'polypeptide(L)'
;MRKEWRRVLDAATNSMTWVRTTIAPPELEAPAERYFVVTSTLPFDMTDDALYPTTLDEFVQVVVEEGAVATHSEHNDLPETTTLNLDTAANNSVCIELGFHPIEDVERASRTLMGTRVSPWLTQQLVDLADQPFTAKYVALLSLLKANIDHGHVKFRLYRHHLYDESMHMLQSLQPNVLCTRTRIELLGEAGIDAGGLQREWYTLFTQAVFEPSAGLFVATDSYGYTLNPSSTCRSDLEKFRAVGRLLARSILDEQVLPFHLTVPLFKMILGTPLSMTDMLYMDKQMYTSLKFVQSTMDVDGLCLDFSVAVEGGGVVELVPHGQNIMVTAANQAEYVQRMLQYLLFDRIQVQLQSLLTGLFEVHMMIYRIHVVLVYIFCFTNE
;
A
#
# COMPACT_ATOMS: atom_id res chain seq x y z
N MET A 1 -22.41 -6.05 9.77
CA MET A 1 -21.60 -5.52 10.88
C MET A 1 -20.14 -5.85 10.59
N ARG A 2 -19.31 -4.84 10.37
CA ARG A 2 -17.91 -5.00 9.99
C ARG A 2 -17.12 -5.32 11.26
N LYS A 3 -16.42 -6.45 11.25
CA LYS A 3 -15.44 -6.80 12.29
C LYS A 3 -14.17 -6.04 11.93
N GLU A 4 -13.79 -5.04 12.72
CA GLU A 4 -12.64 -4.19 12.40
C GLU A 4 -11.52 -4.42 13.42
N TRP A 5 -10.32 -4.66 12.89
CA TRP A 5 -9.10 -4.73 13.67
C TRP A 5 -8.44 -3.37 13.71
N ARG A 6 -8.17 -2.90 14.92
CA ARG A 6 -7.46 -1.63 15.19
C ARG A 6 -6.19 -1.93 15.96
N ARG A 7 -5.14 -1.17 15.70
CA ARG A 7 -3.97 -1.12 16.58
C ARG A 7 -4.31 -0.25 17.78
N VAL A 8 -4.04 -0.73 18.99
CA VAL A 8 -4.26 0.01 20.24
C VAL A 8 -2.98 0.00 21.05
N LEU A 9 -2.62 1.18 21.55
CA LEU A 9 -1.53 1.32 22.52
C LEU A 9 -2.03 0.81 23.87
N ASP A 10 -1.42 -0.24 24.38
CA ASP A 10 -1.63 -0.65 25.76
C ASP A 10 -0.89 0.32 26.69
N ALA A 11 -1.66 1.08 27.47
CA ALA A 11 -1.13 2.08 28.39
C ALA A 11 -0.23 1.50 29.51
N ALA A 12 -0.35 0.20 29.82
CA ALA A 12 0.46 -0.45 30.85
C ALA A 12 1.82 -0.92 30.30
N THR A 13 1.85 -1.44 29.07
CA THR A 13 3.07 -2.01 28.46
C THR A 13 3.74 -1.09 27.46
N ASN A 14 3.08 0.03 27.09
CA ASN A 14 3.48 0.94 26.04
C ASN A 14 3.74 0.22 24.69
N SER A 15 3.05 -0.90 24.49
CA SER A 15 3.18 -1.76 23.33
C SER A 15 1.91 -1.70 22.48
N MET A 16 2.08 -1.76 21.16
CA MET A 16 0.96 -1.82 20.24
C MET A 16 0.43 -3.24 20.14
N THR A 17 -0.89 -3.39 20.22
CA THR A 17 -1.58 -4.68 20.06
C THR A 17 -2.71 -4.54 19.05
N TRP A 18 -3.03 -5.62 18.35
CA TRP A 18 -4.23 -5.68 17.53
C TRP A 18 -5.43 -5.99 18.41
N VAL A 19 -6.43 -5.12 18.39
CA VAL A 19 -7.71 -5.31 19.09
C VAL A 19 -8.82 -5.44 18.06
N ARG A 20 -9.66 -6.46 18.26
CA ARG A 20 -10.86 -6.67 17.47
C ARG A 20 -11.99 -5.84 18.07
N THR A 21 -12.57 -4.95 17.29
CA THR A 21 -13.78 -4.23 17.70
C THR A 21 -14.98 -5.05 17.25
N THR A 22 -15.47 -5.95 18.09
CA THR A 22 -16.73 -6.68 17.86
C THR A 22 -17.87 -5.93 18.53
N ILE A 23 -18.97 -5.70 17.79
CA ILE A 23 -20.25 -5.25 18.36
C ILE A 23 -21.05 -6.45 18.95
N ALA A 24 -20.62 -7.69 18.68
CA ALA A 24 -21.31 -8.91 19.12
C ALA A 24 -20.73 -9.50 20.43
N PRO A 25 -21.56 -10.07 21.32
CA PRO A 25 -21.11 -10.72 22.55
C PRO A 25 -20.13 -11.88 22.27
N PRO A 26 -19.14 -12.11 23.16
CA PRO A 26 -18.09 -13.13 22.97
C PRO A 26 -18.62 -14.57 22.88
N GLU A 27 -19.85 -14.83 23.31
CA GLU A 27 -20.46 -16.17 23.36
C GLU A 27 -20.93 -16.71 21.98
N LEU A 28 -20.92 -15.87 20.93
CA LEU A 28 -21.29 -16.21 19.55
C LEU A 28 -20.07 -16.36 18.60
N GLU A 29 -18.85 -16.41 19.15
CA GLU A 29 -17.64 -16.50 18.35
C GLU A 29 -17.45 -17.91 17.75
N ALA A 30 -17.58 -18.00 16.42
CA ALA A 30 -17.11 -19.14 15.63
C ALA A 30 -15.60 -19.37 15.87
N PRO A 31 -15.09 -20.62 15.76
CA PRO A 31 -13.70 -20.95 16.07
C PRO A 31 -12.73 -20.01 15.34
N ALA A 32 -11.69 -19.60 16.06
CA ALA A 32 -10.67 -18.59 15.72
C ALA A 32 -10.54 -18.33 14.21
N GLU A 33 -11.29 -17.34 13.71
CA GLU A 33 -10.99 -16.74 12.41
C GLU A 33 -9.54 -16.27 12.49
N ARG A 34 -8.63 -16.95 11.80
CA ARG A 34 -7.24 -16.54 11.73
C ARG A 34 -7.18 -15.33 10.80
N TYR A 35 -6.61 -14.25 11.31
CA TYR A 35 -6.41 -13.01 10.57
C TYR A 35 -4.96 -12.89 10.16
N PHE A 36 -4.73 -12.25 9.02
CA PHE A 36 -3.42 -12.25 8.40
C PHE A 36 -2.97 -10.85 8.03
N VAL A 37 -1.76 -10.49 8.44
CA VAL A 37 -1.15 -9.21 8.06
C VAL A 37 -0.08 -9.46 7.02
N VAL A 38 -0.12 -8.68 5.95
CA VAL A 38 0.98 -8.55 5.01
C VAL A 38 1.93 -7.48 5.55
N THR A 39 3.14 -7.88 5.94
CA THR A 39 4.23 -6.97 6.33
C THR A 39 5.24 -6.85 5.19
N SER A 40 6.09 -5.83 5.21
CA SER A 40 7.12 -5.50 4.20
C SER A 40 8.45 -5.17 4.89
N THR A 41 9.31 -6.13 5.21
CA THR A 41 10.58 -5.79 5.89
C THR A 41 11.57 -5.11 4.94
N LEU A 42 12.09 -3.94 5.33
CA LEU A 42 13.31 -3.39 4.73
C LEU A 42 14.54 -4.17 5.22
N PRO A 43 15.63 -4.24 4.43
CA PRO A 43 16.78 -5.10 4.73
C PRO A 43 17.63 -4.65 5.92
N PHE A 44 17.33 -3.53 6.58
CA PHE A 44 18.06 -3.04 7.74
C PHE A 44 17.11 -2.58 8.85
N ASP A 45 17.38 -2.98 10.10
CA ASP A 45 16.77 -2.40 11.29
C ASP A 45 17.23 -0.93 11.41
N MET A 46 16.47 -0.01 10.83
CA MET A 46 16.66 1.41 11.04
C MET A 46 16.16 1.76 12.45
N THR A 47 17.08 2.02 13.38
CA THR A 47 16.76 2.57 14.70
C THR A 47 16.39 4.05 14.59
N ASP A 48 15.58 4.56 15.54
CA ASP A 48 15.13 5.97 15.57
C ASP A 48 16.29 6.97 15.44
N ASP A 49 17.46 6.68 16.02
CA ASP A 49 18.63 7.56 16.00
C ASP A 49 19.21 7.80 14.59
N ALA A 50 18.98 6.89 13.64
CA ALA A 50 19.36 7.06 12.24
C ALA A 50 18.32 7.87 11.43
N LEU A 51 17.10 8.02 11.96
CA LEU A 51 15.94 8.64 11.31
C LEU A 51 15.65 10.06 11.84
N TYR A 52 16.07 10.35 13.07
CA TYR A 52 15.88 11.61 13.76
C TYR A 52 17.21 12.06 14.38
N PRO A 53 18.09 12.77 13.65
CA PRO A 53 19.26 13.38 14.29
C PRO A 53 18.75 14.27 15.42
N THR A 54 19.33 14.10 16.62
CA THR A 54 18.96 14.73 17.89
C THR A 54 18.97 16.26 17.88
N THR A 55 19.31 16.90 16.77
CA THR A 55 19.14 18.34 16.54
C THR A 55 17.73 18.59 16.01
N LEU A 56 16.73 18.40 16.88
CA LEU A 56 15.31 18.63 16.62
C LEU A 56 14.78 19.87 17.37
N ASP A 57 15.66 20.83 17.66
CA ASP A 57 15.33 22.09 18.35
C ASP A 57 14.81 23.20 17.42
N GLU A 58 14.71 22.96 16.11
CA GLU A 58 14.18 23.93 15.14
C GLU A 58 13.03 23.35 14.31
N PHE A 59 11.92 22.99 14.96
CA PHE A 59 10.63 22.89 14.26
C PHE A 59 9.66 23.97 14.77
N VAL A 60 9.50 24.98 13.91
CA VAL A 60 8.25 25.68 13.58
C VAL A 60 7.42 26.20 14.77
N GLN A 61 7.71 27.42 15.20
CA GLN A 61 6.66 28.27 15.77
C GLN A 61 5.66 28.60 14.64
N VAL A 62 4.42 28.18 14.82
CA VAL A 62 3.29 28.69 14.03
C VAL A 62 3.08 30.15 14.45
N VAL A 63 3.70 31.08 13.72
CA VAL A 63 3.38 32.50 13.81
C VAL A 63 2.22 32.77 12.86
N VAL A 64 1.06 33.09 13.43
CA VAL A 64 -0.06 33.66 12.69
C VAL A 64 0.27 35.14 12.50
N GLU A 65 0.71 35.54 11.31
CA GLU A 65 0.88 36.96 10.98
C GLU A 65 -0.32 37.49 10.19
N GLU A 66 -1.08 38.37 10.83
CA GLU A 66 -2.03 39.27 10.20
C GLU A 66 -1.29 40.40 9.47
N GLY A 67 -1.65 40.64 8.21
CA GLY A 67 -1.47 41.95 7.56
C GLY A 67 -0.16 42.16 6.79
N ALA A 68 -0.28 42.35 5.47
CA ALA A 68 0.80 42.70 4.56
C ALA A 68 1.25 44.18 4.69
N VAL A 69 2.56 44.46 4.51
CA VAL A 69 3.12 45.61 3.73
C VAL A 69 4.57 45.28 3.27
N ALA A 70 4.92 45.69 2.04
CA ALA A 70 6.18 45.47 1.32
C ALA A 70 7.41 46.25 1.83
N THR A 71 8.63 45.84 1.42
CA THR A 71 9.68 46.71 0.83
C THR A 71 10.89 45.92 0.30
N HIS A 72 11.47 46.41 -0.79
CA HIS A 72 12.68 45.92 -1.49
C HIS A 72 13.98 46.21 -0.73
N SER A 73 15.01 45.36 -0.92
CA SER A 73 16.44 45.74 -0.90
C SER A 73 17.33 44.63 -1.48
N GLU A 74 18.16 44.98 -2.46
CA GLU A 74 19.23 44.18 -3.08
C GLU A 74 20.50 44.15 -2.21
N HIS A 75 21.26 43.04 -2.17
CA HIS A 75 22.68 42.97 -2.55
C HIS A 75 23.33 41.58 -2.31
N ASN A 76 24.35 41.32 -3.14
CA ASN A 76 25.14 40.11 -3.37
C ASN A 76 25.86 39.51 -2.13
N ASP A 77 26.11 38.20 -2.16
CA ASP A 77 27.43 37.61 -2.45
C ASP A 77 27.40 36.07 -2.35
N LEU A 78 27.87 35.40 -3.41
CA LEU A 78 28.24 33.98 -3.42
C LEU A 78 29.63 33.82 -2.77
N PRO A 79 29.92 32.65 -2.19
CA PRO A 79 31.16 31.99 -2.55
C PRO A 79 31.00 30.52 -2.95
N GLU A 80 32.01 30.12 -3.69
CA GLU A 80 32.18 28.98 -4.57
C GLU A 80 32.31 27.60 -3.89
N THR A 81 31.89 26.60 -4.67
CA THR A 81 32.31 25.18 -4.73
C THR A 81 32.97 24.54 -3.50
N THR A 82 32.22 23.66 -2.85
CA THR A 82 32.77 22.46 -2.20
C THR A 82 32.26 21.24 -2.94
N THR A 83 33.13 20.63 -3.74
CA THR A 83 32.93 19.31 -4.34
C THR A 83 32.72 18.28 -3.23
N LEU A 84 31.48 17.84 -3.02
CA LEU A 84 31.17 16.68 -2.20
C LEU A 84 31.47 15.42 -3.03
N ASN A 85 32.48 14.67 -2.58
CA ASN A 85 32.85 13.37 -3.10
C ASN A 85 31.63 12.45 -3.14
N LEU A 86 31.30 12.00 -4.34
CA LEU A 86 30.13 11.19 -4.67
C LEU A 86 30.47 9.69 -4.62
N ASP A 87 31.10 9.21 -3.54
CA ASP A 87 31.57 7.80 -3.44
C ASP A 87 30.99 7.02 -2.25
N THR A 88 29.74 7.31 -1.87
CA THR A 88 28.95 6.47 -0.95
C THR A 88 27.49 6.34 -1.42
N ALA A 89 27.29 5.99 -2.69
CA ALA A 89 26.02 5.43 -3.15
C ALA A 89 25.89 3.97 -2.69
N ALA A 90 25.61 3.77 -1.40
CA ALA A 90 25.13 2.49 -0.91
C ALA A 90 23.75 2.21 -1.52
N ASN A 91 23.56 1.02 -2.08
CA ASN A 91 22.32 0.55 -2.70
C ASN A 91 21.08 0.79 -1.81
N ASN A 92 20.37 1.90 -2.02
CA ASN A 92 19.07 2.23 -1.42
C ASN A 92 17.90 1.45 -2.07
N SER A 93 18.11 0.19 -2.45
CA SER A 93 17.05 -0.62 -3.05
C SER A 93 16.01 -1.01 -1.99
N VAL A 94 14.79 -0.49 -2.13
CA VAL A 94 13.63 -0.91 -1.34
C VAL A 94 13.37 -2.39 -1.58
N CYS A 95 13.74 -3.25 -0.62
CA CYS A 95 13.32 -4.64 -0.61
C CYS A 95 12.04 -4.75 0.20
N ILE A 96 11.04 -5.41 -0.37
CA ILE A 96 9.75 -5.67 0.28
C ILE A 96 9.61 -7.18 0.34
N GLU A 97 9.63 -7.74 1.55
CA GLU A 97 9.28 -9.14 1.74
C GLU A 97 7.87 -9.22 2.30
N LEU A 98 6.95 -9.76 1.49
CA LEU A 98 5.57 -9.97 1.88
C LEU A 98 5.43 -11.32 2.56
N GLY A 99 4.96 -11.30 3.81
CA GLY A 99 4.66 -12.52 4.58
C GLY A 99 3.18 -12.57 4.96
N PHE A 100 2.64 -13.78 5.09
CA PHE A 100 1.26 -14.02 5.55
C PHE A 100 1.31 -14.61 6.96
N HIS A 101 1.05 -13.78 7.97
CA HIS A 101 1.29 -14.13 9.38
C HIS A 101 0.05 -14.02 10.25
N PRO A 102 -0.13 -14.90 11.26
CA PRO A 102 -1.20 -14.75 12.24
C PRO A 102 -1.13 -13.39 12.96
N ILE A 103 -2.29 -12.77 13.17
CA ILE A 103 -2.42 -11.44 13.79
C ILE A 103 -1.95 -11.36 15.25
N GLU A 104 -1.91 -12.49 15.96
CA GLU A 104 -1.61 -12.58 17.39
C GLU A 104 -0.14 -12.23 17.73
N ASP A 105 0.69 -11.95 16.72
CA ASP A 105 2.07 -11.55 16.88
C ASP A 105 2.20 -10.05 17.28
N VAL A 106 2.40 -9.81 18.57
CA VAL A 106 2.56 -8.48 19.19
C VAL A 106 3.76 -7.71 18.61
N GLU A 107 4.84 -8.39 18.23
CA GLU A 107 6.01 -7.72 17.63
C GLU A 107 5.63 -7.01 16.32
N ARG A 108 4.75 -7.62 15.51
CA ARG A 108 4.31 -7.06 14.23
C ARG A 108 3.32 -5.92 14.38
N ALA A 109 2.55 -5.88 15.47
CA ALA A 109 1.63 -4.76 15.74
C ALA A 109 2.38 -3.44 16.00
N SER A 110 3.58 -3.51 16.58
CA SER A 110 4.46 -2.35 16.85
C SER A 110 5.33 -1.90 15.67
N ARG A 111 5.27 -2.61 14.54
CA ARG A 111 6.07 -2.32 13.35
C ARG A 111 5.21 -1.66 12.26
N THR A 112 5.81 -0.76 11.49
CA THR A 112 5.23 -0.25 10.25
C THR A 112 5.17 -1.37 9.20
N LEU A 113 4.53 -1.15 8.03
CA LEU A 113 4.67 -2.14 6.95
C LEU A 113 6.13 -2.36 6.64
N MET A 114 6.95 -1.30 6.66
CA MET A 114 8.37 -1.33 6.33
C MET A 114 9.25 -2.08 7.36
N GLY A 115 8.63 -2.67 8.39
CA GLY A 115 9.33 -3.41 9.45
C GLY A 115 9.95 -2.53 10.53
N THR A 116 9.89 -1.20 10.40
CA THR A 116 10.46 -0.27 11.39
C THR A 116 9.61 -0.21 12.64
N ARG A 117 10.24 -0.21 13.82
CA ARG A 117 9.55 0.04 15.09
C ARG A 117 9.18 1.51 15.17
N VAL A 118 7.96 1.80 15.59
CA VAL A 118 7.52 3.17 15.85
C VAL A 118 7.84 3.51 17.30
N SER A 119 8.50 4.66 17.53
CA SER A 119 8.77 5.13 18.88
C SER A 119 7.47 5.28 19.69
N PRO A 120 7.47 5.05 21.02
CA PRO A 120 6.25 5.20 21.80
C PRO A 120 5.67 6.62 21.77
N TRP A 121 6.52 7.65 21.68
CA TRP A 121 6.07 9.04 21.53
C TRP A 121 5.29 9.25 20.22
N LEU A 122 5.86 8.82 19.09
CA LEU A 122 5.21 8.94 17.79
C LEU A 122 3.93 8.10 17.75
N THR A 123 3.97 6.92 18.37
CA THR A 123 2.83 6.02 18.51
C THR A 123 1.62 6.70 19.15
N GLN A 124 1.84 7.46 20.24
CA GLN A 124 0.75 8.22 20.88
C GLN A 124 0.16 9.28 19.94
N GLN A 125 1.00 10.07 19.27
CA GLN A 125 0.56 11.10 18.32
C GLN A 125 -0.29 10.51 17.18
N LEU A 126 0.08 9.31 16.70
CA LEU A 126 -0.64 8.63 15.63
C LEU A 126 -1.98 8.07 16.09
N VAL A 127 -2.06 7.53 17.31
CA VAL A 127 -3.34 7.11 17.91
C VAL A 127 -4.29 8.30 18.02
N ASP A 128 -3.80 9.42 18.53
CA ASP A 128 -4.59 10.65 18.66
C ASP A 128 -5.07 11.16 17.29
N LEU A 129 -4.21 11.06 16.26
CA LEU A 129 -4.54 11.42 14.88
C LEU A 129 -5.55 10.45 14.24
N ALA A 130 -5.48 9.15 14.52
CA ALA A 130 -6.43 8.16 13.99
C ALA A 130 -7.87 8.43 14.41
N ASP A 131 -8.06 8.92 15.64
CA ASP A 131 -9.36 9.29 16.20
C ASP A 131 -9.90 10.63 15.65
N GLN A 132 -9.11 11.37 14.86
CA GLN A 132 -9.55 12.61 14.22
C GLN A 132 -10.40 12.36 12.95
N PRO A 133 -11.27 13.31 12.56
CA PRO A 133 -12.01 13.24 11.31
C PRO A 133 -11.08 13.22 10.09
N PHE A 134 -11.56 12.69 8.96
CA PHE A 134 -10.79 12.58 7.73
C PHE A 134 -10.12 13.89 7.30
N THR A 135 -10.79 15.03 7.46
CA THR A 135 -10.23 16.35 7.09
C THR A 135 -8.96 16.68 7.87
N ALA A 136 -8.93 16.46 9.19
CA ALA A 136 -7.76 16.74 10.01
C ALA A 136 -6.59 15.80 9.66
N LYS A 137 -6.93 14.52 9.46
CA LYS A 137 -6.04 13.48 8.95
C LYS A 137 -5.41 13.89 7.61
N TYR A 138 -6.24 14.29 6.65
CA TYR A 138 -5.79 14.75 5.34
C TYR A 138 -4.88 15.99 5.41
N VAL A 139 -5.21 16.97 6.25
CA VAL A 139 -4.35 18.15 6.47
C VAL A 139 -3.00 17.77 7.06
N ALA A 140 -2.96 16.85 8.03
CA ALA A 140 -1.71 16.34 8.59
C ALA A 140 -0.85 15.66 7.51
N LEU A 141 -1.46 14.83 6.66
CA LEU A 141 -0.79 14.21 5.50
C LEU A 141 -0.19 15.26 4.57
N LEU A 142 -0.99 16.26 4.14
CA LEU A 142 -0.50 17.31 3.24
C LEU A 142 0.64 18.12 3.86
N SER A 143 0.59 18.38 5.16
CA SER A 143 1.61 19.12 5.89
C SER A 143 2.94 18.35 5.91
N LEU A 144 2.87 17.03 6.14
CA LEU A 144 4.02 16.16 6.07
C LEU A 144 4.56 16.04 4.63
N LEU A 145 3.70 15.91 3.62
CA LEU A 145 4.15 15.86 2.22
C LEU A 145 4.89 17.15 1.85
N LYS A 146 4.34 18.31 2.19
CA LYS A 146 4.99 19.62 1.91
C LYS A 146 6.37 19.75 2.55
N ALA A 147 6.56 19.20 3.74
CA ALA A 147 7.84 19.25 4.45
C ALA A 147 8.91 18.31 3.85
N ASN A 148 8.53 17.33 3.03
CA ASN A 148 9.42 16.27 2.53
C ASN A 148 9.41 16.14 0.99
N ILE A 149 8.76 17.05 0.26
CA ILE A 149 8.80 17.08 -1.21
C ILE A 149 10.06 17.81 -1.66
N ASP A 150 10.78 17.18 -2.60
CA ASP A 150 11.94 17.81 -3.23
C ASP A 150 11.51 19.03 -4.06
N HIS A 151 12.32 20.09 -4.00
CA HIS A 151 12.07 21.28 -4.80
C HIS A 151 12.16 20.97 -6.31
N GLY A 152 11.22 21.53 -7.08
CA GLY A 152 11.20 21.41 -8.53
C GLY A 152 10.11 20.47 -9.05
N HIS A 153 10.28 20.03 -10.29
CA HIS A 153 9.33 19.15 -10.96
C HIS A 153 10.03 18.28 -12.00
N VAL A 154 9.53 17.05 -12.18
CA VAL A 154 9.82 16.23 -13.36
C VAL A 154 8.80 16.54 -14.44
N LYS A 155 9.27 16.67 -15.69
CA LYS A 155 8.40 16.95 -16.83
C LYS A 155 8.22 15.71 -17.68
N PHE A 156 6.98 15.28 -17.85
CA PHE A 156 6.59 14.20 -18.76
C PHE A 156 6.15 14.81 -20.09
N ARG A 157 6.86 14.45 -21.16
CA ARG A 157 6.62 14.95 -22.51
C ARG A 157 6.18 13.77 -23.35
N LEU A 158 4.92 13.79 -23.78
CA LEU A 158 4.33 12.65 -24.47
C LEU A 158 3.34 13.06 -25.54
N TYR A 159 3.07 12.18 -26.50
CA TYR A 159 1.99 12.35 -27.45
C TYR A 159 0.71 11.68 -26.95
N ARG A 160 -0.45 12.32 -27.15
CA ARG A 160 -1.75 11.78 -26.72
C ARG A 160 -2.04 10.37 -27.27
N HIS A 161 -1.63 10.09 -28.50
CA HIS A 161 -1.85 8.79 -29.14
C HIS A 161 -0.91 7.68 -28.67
N HIS A 162 0.14 8.02 -27.91
CA HIS A 162 1.06 7.07 -27.26
C HIS A 162 1.03 7.20 -25.73
N LEU A 163 -0.06 7.74 -25.18
CA LEU A 163 -0.16 8.10 -23.77
C LEU A 163 0.12 6.94 -22.83
N TYR A 164 -0.37 5.73 -23.12
CA TYR A 164 -0.12 4.57 -22.28
C TYR A 164 1.35 4.16 -22.30
N ASP A 165 1.91 3.87 -23.47
CA ASP A 165 3.26 3.31 -23.61
C ASP A 165 4.34 4.29 -23.12
N GLU A 166 4.23 5.57 -23.51
CA GLU A 166 5.22 6.60 -23.10
C GLU A 166 5.12 6.90 -21.61
N SER A 167 3.92 6.97 -21.04
CA SER A 167 3.76 7.20 -19.59
C SER A 167 4.28 6.04 -18.77
N MET A 168 4.00 4.80 -19.20
CA MET A 168 4.52 3.60 -18.56
C MET A 168 6.05 3.59 -18.58
N HIS A 169 6.64 3.88 -19.75
CA HIS A 169 8.10 3.95 -19.90
C HIS A 169 8.72 5.06 -19.06
N MET A 170 8.12 6.25 -19.00
CA MET A 170 8.60 7.35 -18.15
C MET A 170 8.57 6.98 -16.68
N LEU A 171 7.48 6.37 -16.19
CA LEU A 171 7.37 5.92 -14.81
C LEU A 171 8.39 4.82 -14.48
N GLN A 172 8.66 3.89 -15.40
CA GLN A 172 9.69 2.85 -15.22
C GLN A 172 11.11 3.42 -15.17
N SER A 173 11.39 4.45 -15.96
CA SER A 173 12.72 5.05 -16.13
C SER A 173 13.04 6.19 -15.14
N LEU A 174 12.08 6.57 -14.28
CA LEU A 174 12.29 7.58 -13.24
C LEU A 174 13.54 7.29 -12.40
N GLN A 175 14.41 8.29 -12.29
CA GLN A 175 15.63 8.23 -11.51
C GLN A 175 15.37 8.56 -10.04
N PRO A 176 16.15 8.00 -9.09
CA PRO A 176 15.93 8.20 -7.66
C PRO A 176 15.81 9.66 -7.20
N ASN A 177 16.58 10.55 -7.82
CA ASN A 177 16.64 11.98 -7.48
C ASN A 177 15.41 12.80 -7.90
N VAL A 178 14.49 12.24 -8.70
CA VAL A 178 13.26 12.93 -9.14
C VAL A 178 12.00 12.25 -8.64
N LEU A 179 12.14 11.14 -7.91
CA LEU A 179 11.02 10.36 -7.41
C LEU A 179 10.08 11.20 -6.52
N CYS A 180 10.62 12.06 -5.65
CA CYS A 180 9.85 12.89 -4.71
C CYS A 180 9.54 14.32 -5.21
N THR A 181 9.73 14.61 -6.50
CA THR A 181 9.38 15.92 -7.11
C THR A 181 7.96 15.92 -7.67
N ARG A 182 7.34 17.10 -7.84
CA ARG A 182 6.03 17.24 -8.50
C ARG A 182 6.08 16.83 -9.97
N THR A 183 4.97 16.32 -10.52
CA THR A 183 4.87 15.99 -11.95
C THR A 183 4.34 17.18 -12.76
N ARG A 184 4.90 17.42 -13.94
CA ARG A 184 4.34 18.36 -14.93
C ARG A 184 4.15 17.65 -16.26
N ILE A 185 2.98 17.81 -16.86
CA ILE A 185 2.64 17.19 -18.14
C ILE A 185 2.75 18.20 -19.28
N GLU A 186 3.37 17.77 -20.38
CA GLU A 186 3.43 18.49 -21.65
C GLU A 186 3.00 17.53 -22.77
N LEU A 187 1.83 17.79 -23.36
CA LEU A 187 1.36 17.04 -24.53
C LEU A 187 2.00 17.63 -25.79
N LEU A 188 2.85 16.85 -26.44
CA LEU A 188 3.57 17.27 -27.64
C LEU A 188 2.61 17.40 -28.83
N GLY A 189 2.73 18.50 -29.57
CA GLY A 189 1.84 18.83 -30.69
C GLY A 189 0.52 19.50 -30.29
N GLU A 190 0.28 19.74 -29.00
CA GLU A 190 -0.90 20.44 -28.49
C GLU A 190 -0.50 21.78 -27.84
N ALA A 191 -1.33 22.81 -28.01
CA ALA A 191 -1.14 24.09 -27.34
C ALA A 191 -1.61 23.96 -25.87
N GLY A 192 -0.68 23.65 -24.96
CA GLY A 192 -0.98 23.57 -23.54
C GLY A 192 -1.15 24.95 -22.90
N ILE A 193 -2.39 25.39 -22.70
CA ILE A 193 -2.71 26.68 -22.08
C ILE A 193 -2.74 26.58 -20.54
N ASP A 194 -3.27 25.47 -20.00
CA ASP A 194 -3.37 25.21 -18.56
C ASP A 194 -2.59 23.96 -18.16
N ALA A 195 -1.49 24.17 -17.42
CA ALA A 195 -0.65 23.08 -16.92
C ALA A 195 -1.38 22.16 -15.92
N GLY A 196 -2.30 22.71 -15.12
CA GLY A 196 -3.05 21.94 -14.12
C GLY A 196 -4.14 21.07 -14.76
N GLY A 197 -4.84 21.61 -15.75
CA GLY A 197 -5.82 20.88 -16.56
C GLY A 197 -5.20 19.68 -17.27
N LEU A 198 -4.06 19.86 -17.93
CA LEU A 198 -3.33 18.77 -18.61
C LEU A 198 -2.86 17.69 -17.65
N GLN A 199 -2.40 18.06 -16.46
CA GLN A 199 -1.98 17.09 -15.44
C GLN A 199 -3.15 16.22 -14.99
N ARG A 200 -4.29 16.83 -14.66
CA ARG A 200 -5.50 16.09 -14.24
C ARG A 200 -6.01 15.17 -15.34
N GLU A 201 -6.01 15.65 -16.58
CA GLU A 201 -6.40 14.86 -17.74
C GLU A 201 -5.47 13.64 -17.91
N TRP A 202 -4.16 13.84 -17.84
CA TRP A 202 -3.19 12.75 -17.95
C TRP A 202 -3.39 11.66 -16.90
N TYR A 203 -3.53 12.04 -15.62
CA TYR A 203 -3.82 11.06 -14.56
C TYR A 203 -5.10 10.29 -14.84
N THR A 204 -6.15 10.98 -15.30
CA THR A 204 -7.44 10.34 -15.63
C THR A 204 -7.27 9.32 -16.76
N LEU A 205 -6.72 9.73 -17.91
CA LEU A 205 -6.58 8.89 -19.09
C LEU A 205 -5.61 7.74 -18.88
N PHE A 206 -4.47 8.00 -18.23
CA PHE A 206 -3.46 6.98 -17.99
C PHE A 206 -3.96 5.93 -17.00
N THR A 207 -4.62 6.35 -15.91
CA THR A 207 -5.24 5.41 -14.97
C THR A 207 -6.29 4.55 -15.68
N GLN A 208 -7.19 5.12 -16.47
CA GLN A 208 -8.17 4.33 -17.23
C GLN A 208 -7.50 3.28 -18.11
N ALA A 209 -6.45 3.67 -18.84
CA ALA A 209 -5.70 2.74 -19.70
C ALA A 209 -4.98 1.62 -18.92
N VAL A 210 -4.50 1.89 -17.69
CA VAL A 210 -3.86 0.89 -16.81
C VAL A 210 -4.85 -0.18 -16.33
N PHE A 211 -6.10 0.20 -16.06
CA PHE A 211 -7.13 -0.72 -15.56
C PHE A 211 -7.95 -1.39 -16.68
N GLU A 212 -7.73 -1.02 -17.94
CA GLU A 212 -8.36 -1.67 -19.09
C GLU A 212 -7.89 -3.14 -19.19
N PRO A 213 -8.79 -4.10 -19.51
CA PRO A 213 -8.42 -5.52 -19.64
C PRO A 213 -7.28 -5.78 -20.62
N SER A 214 -7.13 -4.94 -21.66
CA SER A 214 -6.06 -5.04 -22.65
C SER A 214 -4.66 -4.77 -22.07
N ALA A 215 -4.55 -4.01 -20.98
CA ALA A 215 -3.29 -3.80 -20.28
C ALA A 215 -2.84 -5.08 -19.53
N GLY A 216 -3.80 -5.96 -19.19
CA GLY A 216 -3.56 -7.24 -18.53
C GLY A 216 -3.10 -7.13 -17.08
N LEU A 217 -3.03 -5.95 -16.47
CA LEU A 217 -2.47 -5.78 -15.11
C LEU A 217 -3.50 -6.03 -14.00
N PHE A 218 -4.75 -5.62 -14.22
CA PHE A 218 -5.80 -5.70 -13.22
C PHE A 218 -6.99 -6.49 -13.74
N VAL A 219 -7.73 -7.11 -12.82
CA VAL A 219 -8.99 -7.81 -13.10
C VAL A 219 -10.09 -7.24 -12.21
N ALA A 220 -11.27 -7.05 -12.79
CA ALA A 220 -12.45 -6.64 -12.04
C ALA A 220 -13.01 -7.83 -11.24
N THR A 221 -13.57 -7.55 -10.07
CA THR A 221 -14.21 -8.55 -9.20
C THR A 221 -15.72 -8.32 -9.08
N ASP A 222 -16.41 -9.24 -8.39
CA ASP A 222 -17.85 -9.16 -8.09
C ASP A 222 -18.29 -7.87 -7.37
N SER A 223 -17.35 -7.14 -6.76
CA SER A 223 -17.62 -5.88 -6.05
C SER A 223 -17.38 -4.63 -6.90
N TYR A 224 -17.23 -4.76 -8.22
CA TYR A 224 -16.89 -3.66 -9.13
C TYR A 224 -15.57 -2.96 -8.80
N GLY A 225 -14.70 -3.60 -8.01
CA GLY A 225 -13.36 -3.14 -7.70
C GLY A 225 -12.31 -3.92 -8.50
N TYR A 226 -11.11 -3.37 -8.58
CA TYR A 226 -9.98 -4.00 -9.27
C TYR A 226 -9.03 -4.69 -8.29
N THR A 227 -8.58 -5.88 -8.66
CA THR A 227 -7.48 -6.59 -8.00
C THR A 227 -6.36 -6.89 -9.01
N LEU A 228 -5.19 -7.30 -8.53
CA LEU A 228 -4.06 -7.65 -9.39
C LEU A 228 -4.37 -8.91 -10.20
N ASN A 229 -3.97 -8.91 -11.47
CA ASN A 229 -4.12 -10.09 -12.32
C ASN A 229 -3.09 -11.17 -11.91
N PRO A 230 -3.54 -12.34 -11.39
CA PRO A 230 -2.63 -13.42 -10.98
C PRO A 230 -1.80 -14.00 -12.13
N SER A 231 -2.29 -13.87 -13.36
CA SER A 231 -1.62 -14.40 -14.56
C SER A 231 -0.44 -13.52 -15.00
N SER A 232 -0.38 -12.26 -14.55
CA SER A 232 0.61 -11.26 -14.99
C SER A 232 1.88 -11.34 -14.15
N THR A 233 2.66 -12.38 -14.44
CA THR A 233 3.85 -12.75 -13.65
C THR A 233 5.16 -12.57 -14.41
N CYS A 234 5.11 -12.27 -15.70
CA CYS A 234 6.33 -12.11 -16.48
C CYS A 234 7.06 -10.82 -16.09
N ARG A 235 8.37 -10.76 -16.34
CA ARG A 235 9.22 -9.63 -15.91
C ARG A 235 8.68 -8.27 -16.34
N SER A 236 8.21 -8.15 -17.59
CA SER A 236 7.65 -6.89 -18.08
C SER A 236 6.38 -6.47 -17.34
N ASP A 237 5.57 -7.42 -16.88
CA ASP A 237 4.38 -7.12 -16.09
C ASP A 237 4.75 -6.63 -14.69
N LEU A 238 5.76 -7.26 -14.06
CA LEU A 238 6.27 -6.82 -12.76
C LEU A 238 6.86 -5.40 -12.83
N GLU A 239 7.59 -5.09 -13.90
CA GLU A 239 8.10 -3.73 -14.16
C GLU A 239 6.96 -2.71 -14.36
N LYS A 240 5.84 -3.11 -14.99
CA LYS A 240 4.64 -2.27 -15.08
C LYS A 240 3.95 -2.11 -13.73
N PHE A 241 3.81 -3.16 -12.92
CA PHE A 241 3.24 -3.03 -11.56
C PHE A 241 4.04 -2.06 -10.70
N ARG A 242 5.37 -2.12 -10.76
CA ARG A 242 6.25 -1.14 -10.09
C ARG A 242 6.00 0.28 -10.61
N ALA A 243 5.85 0.47 -11.91
CA ALA A 243 5.49 1.78 -12.47
C ALA A 243 4.10 2.26 -12.01
N VAL A 244 3.12 1.38 -11.90
CA VAL A 244 1.80 1.69 -11.32
C VAL A 244 1.92 2.05 -9.84
N GLY A 245 2.76 1.37 -9.08
CA GLY A 245 3.10 1.78 -7.71
C GLY A 245 3.59 3.22 -7.65
N ARG A 246 4.52 3.59 -8.53
CA ARG A 246 5.01 4.98 -8.66
C ARG A 246 3.89 5.94 -9.08
N LEU A 247 2.98 5.54 -9.97
CA LEU A 247 1.81 6.36 -10.34
C LEU A 247 0.94 6.68 -9.13
N LEU A 248 0.57 5.67 -8.34
CA LEU A 248 -0.25 5.83 -7.13
C LEU A 248 0.43 6.74 -6.11
N ALA A 249 1.76 6.66 -6.03
CA ALA A 249 2.52 7.52 -5.16
C ALA A 249 2.56 8.97 -5.61
N ARG A 250 2.82 9.18 -6.89
CA ARG A 250 2.87 10.52 -7.47
C ARG A 250 1.49 11.19 -7.44
N SER A 251 0.40 10.44 -7.57
CA SER A 251 -0.94 11.03 -7.42
C SER A 251 -1.18 11.57 -6.01
N ILE A 252 -0.61 10.95 -4.98
CA ILE A 252 -0.67 11.48 -3.61
C ILE A 252 0.17 12.76 -3.50
N LEU A 253 1.40 12.78 -4.04
CA LEU A 253 2.28 13.96 -4.02
C LEU A 253 1.72 15.15 -4.81
N ASP A 254 1.09 14.87 -5.94
CA ASP A 254 0.51 15.87 -6.85
C ASP A 254 -0.94 16.24 -6.46
N GLU A 255 -1.46 15.67 -5.36
CA GLU A 255 -2.82 15.90 -4.86
C GLU A 255 -3.90 15.60 -5.92
N GLN A 256 -3.73 14.49 -6.66
CA GLN A 256 -4.61 14.05 -7.74
C GLN A 256 -5.48 12.88 -7.31
N VAL A 257 -6.76 12.96 -7.68
CA VAL A 257 -7.73 11.88 -7.50
C VAL A 257 -7.75 11.04 -8.76
N LEU A 258 -7.65 9.72 -8.59
CA LEU A 258 -7.61 8.77 -9.69
C LEU A 258 -8.99 8.09 -9.88
N PRO A 259 -9.47 7.89 -11.11
CA PRO A 259 -10.81 7.39 -11.38
C PRO A 259 -10.90 5.84 -11.32
N PHE A 260 -10.58 5.24 -10.18
CA PHE A 260 -10.70 3.79 -9.98
C PHE A 260 -10.98 3.42 -8.52
N HIS A 261 -11.37 2.16 -8.31
CA HIS A 261 -11.54 1.59 -6.97
C HIS A 261 -10.81 0.25 -6.89
N LEU A 262 -9.95 0.08 -5.88
CA LEU A 262 -9.39 -1.23 -5.56
C LEU A 262 -10.41 -2.06 -4.80
N THR A 263 -10.28 -3.38 -4.87
CA THR A 263 -10.98 -4.25 -3.93
C THR A 263 -10.52 -3.97 -2.51
N VAL A 264 -11.44 -4.11 -1.55
CA VAL A 264 -11.14 -3.98 -0.12
C VAL A 264 -9.92 -4.82 0.29
N PRO A 265 -9.77 -6.09 -0.12
CA PRO A 265 -8.63 -6.90 0.31
C PRO A 265 -7.30 -6.39 -0.25
N LEU A 266 -7.27 -5.94 -1.51
CA LEU A 266 -6.06 -5.36 -2.09
C LEU A 266 -5.66 -4.06 -1.39
N PHE A 267 -6.64 -3.18 -1.12
CA PHE A 267 -6.39 -1.97 -0.36
C PHE A 267 -5.88 -2.27 1.05
N LYS A 268 -6.48 -3.27 1.72
CA LYS A 268 -6.05 -3.75 3.03
C LYS A 268 -4.61 -4.26 3.03
N MET A 269 -4.19 -4.98 1.99
CA MET A 269 -2.80 -5.44 1.82
C MET A 269 -1.83 -4.27 1.61
N ILE A 270 -2.21 -3.26 0.83
CA ILE A 270 -1.38 -2.05 0.63
C ILE A 270 -1.19 -1.28 1.95
N LEU A 271 -2.21 -1.28 2.82
CA LEU A 271 -2.17 -0.62 4.13
C LEU A 271 -1.62 -1.50 5.26
N GLY A 272 -1.37 -2.79 5.04
CA GLY A 272 -0.92 -3.68 6.11
C GLY A 272 -1.96 -3.96 7.18
N THR A 273 -3.23 -4.01 6.78
CA THR A 273 -4.32 -4.36 7.68
C THR A 273 -4.67 -5.84 7.60
N PRO A 274 -5.24 -6.41 8.68
CA PRO A 274 -5.47 -7.84 8.74
C PRO A 274 -6.60 -8.30 7.82
N LEU A 275 -6.34 -9.32 7.00
CA LEU A 275 -7.32 -9.99 6.15
C LEU A 275 -8.12 -11.05 6.92
N SER A 276 -9.32 -11.38 6.42
CA SER A 276 -10.23 -12.37 7.00
C SER A 276 -11.08 -13.08 5.96
N MET A 277 -11.83 -14.10 6.38
CA MET A 277 -12.76 -14.82 5.51
C MET A 277 -13.80 -13.91 4.84
N THR A 278 -14.24 -12.82 5.50
CA THR A 278 -15.23 -11.90 4.92
C THR A 278 -14.69 -11.09 3.74
N ASP A 279 -13.37 -10.97 3.62
CA ASP A 279 -12.73 -10.27 2.51
C ASP A 279 -12.97 -10.97 1.18
N MET A 280 -13.22 -12.29 1.19
CA MET A 280 -13.60 -13.04 -0.02
C MET A 280 -14.91 -12.54 -0.64
N LEU A 281 -15.83 -11.93 0.12
CA LEU A 281 -17.07 -11.37 -0.44
C LEU A 281 -16.83 -10.25 -1.45
N TYR A 282 -15.68 -9.56 -1.36
CA TYR A 282 -15.29 -8.49 -2.29
C TYR A 282 -14.51 -9.03 -3.49
N MET A 283 -14.10 -10.29 -3.45
CA MET A 283 -13.34 -10.95 -4.51
C MET A 283 -14.27 -11.83 -5.33
N ASP A 284 -14.93 -12.78 -4.67
CA ASP A 284 -15.79 -13.80 -5.28
C ASP A 284 -16.80 -14.31 -4.23
N LYS A 285 -18.08 -13.98 -4.43
CA LYS A 285 -19.16 -14.33 -3.50
C LYS A 285 -19.46 -15.83 -3.51
N GLN A 286 -19.26 -16.48 -4.65
CA GLN A 286 -19.49 -17.91 -4.79
C GLN A 286 -18.42 -18.68 -4.01
N MET A 287 -17.16 -18.31 -4.17
CA MET A 287 -16.05 -18.92 -3.43
C MET A 287 -16.16 -18.70 -1.92
N TYR A 288 -16.57 -17.51 -1.48
CA TYR A 288 -16.89 -17.28 -0.06
C TYR A 288 -17.93 -18.28 0.46
N THR A 289 -19.02 -18.47 -0.29
CA THR A 289 -20.12 -19.36 0.09
C THR A 289 -19.67 -20.82 0.15
N SER A 290 -18.92 -21.27 -0.86
CA SER A 290 -18.35 -22.62 -0.92
C SER A 290 -17.41 -22.90 0.25
N LEU A 291 -16.50 -21.97 0.55
CA LEU A 291 -15.58 -22.12 1.67
C LEU A 291 -16.28 -22.09 3.03
N LYS A 292 -17.34 -21.28 3.18
CA LYS A 292 -18.19 -21.29 4.37
C LYS A 292 -18.92 -22.62 4.55
N PHE A 293 -19.33 -23.25 3.45
CA PHE A 293 -19.94 -24.58 3.47
C PHE A 293 -18.93 -25.66 3.87
N VAL A 294 -17.73 -25.67 3.27
CA VAL A 294 -16.64 -26.60 3.65
C VAL A 294 -16.28 -26.44 5.14
N GLN A 295 -16.29 -25.22 5.66
CA GLN A 295 -15.99 -24.94 7.06
C GLN A 295 -17.03 -25.54 8.03
N SER A 296 -18.30 -25.62 7.65
CA SER A 296 -19.42 -25.95 8.55
C SER A 296 -20.03 -27.34 8.33
N THR A 297 -19.78 -27.99 7.19
CA THR A 297 -20.30 -29.32 6.90
C THR A 297 -19.76 -30.36 7.89
N MET A 298 -20.58 -31.34 8.25
CA MET A 298 -20.17 -32.49 9.06
C MET A 298 -19.62 -33.65 8.23
N ASP A 299 -19.90 -33.67 6.92
CA ASP A 299 -19.44 -34.67 5.96
C ASP A 299 -18.59 -33.98 4.89
N VAL A 300 -17.36 -33.60 5.28
CA VAL A 300 -16.39 -32.99 4.35
C VAL A 300 -15.72 -34.06 3.49
N ASP A 301 -15.61 -35.29 3.99
CA ASP A 301 -15.02 -36.43 3.27
C ASP A 301 -15.80 -36.72 1.98
N GLY A 302 -17.13 -36.61 2.03
CA GLY A 302 -18.01 -36.73 0.86
C GLY A 302 -17.77 -35.70 -0.26
N LEU A 303 -17.07 -34.60 0.02
CA LEU A 303 -16.70 -33.60 -0.99
C LEU A 303 -15.48 -34.01 -1.81
N CYS A 304 -14.72 -35.03 -1.36
CA CYS A 304 -13.55 -35.56 -2.07
C CYS A 304 -12.54 -34.47 -2.45
N LEU A 305 -12.34 -33.49 -1.56
CA LEU A 305 -11.36 -32.43 -1.74
C LEU A 305 -9.97 -32.92 -1.32
N ASP A 306 -8.94 -32.37 -1.94
CA ASP A 306 -7.55 -32.49 -1.51
C ASP A 306 -6.96 -31.08 -1.28
N PHE A 307 -5.71 -30.99 -0.84
CA PHE A 307 -5.04 -29.70 -0.63
C PHE A 307 -4.40 -29.17 -1.93
N SER A 308 -5.18 -29.09 -3.01
CA SER A 308 -4.72 -28.54 -4.28
C SER A 308 -5.77 -27.66 -4.98
N VAL A 309 -5.31 -26.86 -5.95
CA VAL A 309 -6.16 -25.97 -6.76
C VAL A 309 -5.80 -26.12 -8.23
N ALA A 310 -6.81 -26.39 -9.06
CA ALA A 310 -6.66 -26.31 -10.51
C ALA A 310 -6.64 -24.86 -10.97
N VAL A 311 -5.65 -24.50 -11.79
CA VAL A 311 -5.48 -23.14 -12.32
C VAL A 311 -6.01 -23.06 -13.76
N GLU A 312 -6.63 -21.94 -14.11
CA GLU A 312 -7.02 -21.61 -15.47
C GLU A 312 -5.77 -21.55 -16.37
N GLY A 313 -5.50 -22.63 -17.10
CA GLY A 313 -4.23 -22.87 -17.79
C GLY A 313 -3.75 -24.33 -17.74
N GLY A 314 -4.41 -25.18 -16.95
CA GLY A 314 -4.17 -26.63 -16.92
C GLY A 314 -3.10 -27.07 -15.91
N GLY A 315 -2.70 -26.19 -15.00
CA GLY A 315 -1.80 -26.50 -13.89
C GLY A 315 -2.54 -26.83 -12.59
N VAL A 316 -1.82 -27.44 -11.65
CA VAL A 316 -2.28 -27.67 -10.28
C VAL A 316 -1.30 -27.01 -9.32
N VAL A 317 -1.83 -26.24 -8.37
CA VAL A 317 -1.07 -25.65 -7.27
C VAL A 317 -1.37 -26.45 -6.01
N GLU A 318 -0.33 -26.99 -5.36
CA GLU A 318 -0.50 -27.63 -4.07
C GLU A 318 -0.50 -26.56 -2.95
N LEU A 319 -1.55 -26.56 -2.13
CA LEU A 319 -1.74 -25.62 -1.02
C LEU A 319 -0.81 -25.91 0.16
N VAL A 320 -0.34 -27.15 0.27
CA VAL A 320 0.67 -27.65 1.20
C VAL A 320 1.57 -28.64 0.47
N PRO A 321 2.77 -28.96 0.98
CA PRO A 321 3.63 -29.97 0.35
C PRO A 321 2.92 -31.32 0.19
N HIS A 322 2.92 -31.86 -1.04
CA HIS A 322 2.21 -33.09 -1.40
C HIS A 322 0.69 -33.02 -1.21
N GLY A 323 0.11 -31.83 -1.37
CA GLY A 323 -1.29 -31.54 -1.08
C GLY A 323 -2.30 -32.40 -1.86
N GLN A 324 -1.98 -32.81 -3.09
CA GLN A 324 -2.83 -33.72 -3.88
C GLN A 324 -2.98 -35.12 -3.26
N ASN A 325 -2.06 -35.52 -2.37
CA ASN A 325 -2.12 -36.82 -1.69
C ASN A 325 -2.76 -36.71 -0.29
N ILE A 326 -3.23 -35.51 0.09
CA ILE A 326 -3.79 -35.24 1.41
C ILE A 326 -5.26 -34.91 1.22
N MET A 327 -6.13 -35.86 1.55
CA MET A 327 -7.58 -35.64 1.51
C MET A 327 -8.02 -34.69 2.62
N VAL A 328 -9.01 -33.88 2.32
CA VAL A 328 -9.70 -33.05 3.31
C VAL A 328 -10.66 -33.93 4.09
N THR A 329 -10.49 -33.93 5.41
CA THR A 329 -11.24 -34.68 6.41
C THR A 329 -11.72 -33.74 7.50
N ALA A 330 -12.63 -34.19 8.36
CA ALA A 330 -13.13 -33.37 9.47
C ALA A 330 -11.99 -32.86 10.40
N ALA A 331 -10.88 -33.61 10.49
CA ALA A 331 -9.72 -33.25 11.30
C ALA A 331 -8.88 -32.11 10.72
N ASN A 332 -8.86 -31.93 9.39
CA ASN A 332 -8.00 -30.94 8.71
C ASN A 332 -8.79 -29.91 7.87
N GLN A 333 -10.13 -29.95 7.83
CA GLN A 333 -10.96 -29.03 7.04
C GLN A 333 -10.72 -27.55 7.36
N ALA A 334 -10.45 -27.23 8.63
CA ALA A 334 -10.15 -25.86 9.05
C ALA A 334 -8.81 -25.37 8.45
N GLU A 335 -7.82 -26.24 8.34
CA GLU A 335 -6.55 -25.91 7.69
C GLU A 335 -6.74 -25.74 6.18
N TYR A 336 -7.51 -26.62 5.53
CA TYR A 336 -7.82 -26.48 4.11
C TYR A 336 -8.45 -25.13 3.78
N VAL A 337 -9.49 -24.73 4.53
CA VAL A 337 -10.17 -23.43 4.35
C VAL A 337 -9.18 -22.28 4.53
N GLN A 338 -8.29 -22.37 5.53
CA GLN A 338 -7.26 -21.36 5.76
C GLN A 338 -6.28 -21.25 4.58
N ARG A 339 -5.77 -22.39 4.08
CA ARG A 339 -4.82 -22.42 2.97
C ARG A 339 -5.45 -21.92 1.68
N MET A 340 -6.70 -22.28 1.42
CA MET A 340 -7.44 -21.74 0.28
C MET A 340 -7.63 -20.23 0.38
N LEU A 341 -7.99 -19.72 1.56
CA LEU A 341 -8.14 -18.28 1.79
C LEU A 341 -6.82 -17.53 1.55
N GLN A 342 -5.71 -18.07 2.06
CA GLN A 342 -4.37 -17.52 1.83
C GLN A 342 -4.04 -17.49 0.33
N TYR A 343 -4.25 -18.60 -0.37
CA TYR A 343 -3.96 -18.70 -1.79
C TYR A 343 -4.78 -17.71 -2.64
N LEU A 344 -6.08 -17.64 -2.39
CA LEU A 344 -7.02 -16.81 -3.15
C LEU A 344 -6.81 -15.31 -2.92
N LEU A 345 -6.50 -14.90 -1.69
CA LEU A 345 -6.31 -13.49 -1.35
C LEU A 345 -4.88 -13.00 -1.59
N PHE A 346 -3.87 -13.85 -1.40
CA PHE A 346 -2.47 -13.42 -1.28
C PHE A 346 -1.51 -14.17 -2.19
N ASP A 347 -1.31 -15.49 -2.01
CA ASP A 347 -0.16 -16.19 -2.63
C ASP A 347 -0.14 -16.01 -4.15
N ARG A 348 -1.30 -16.07 -4.81
CA ARG A 348 -1.40 -15.97 -6.28
C ARG A 348 -1.09 -14.58 -6.86
N ILE A 349 -1.01 -13.56 -6.03
CA ILE A 349 -0.69 -12.17 -6.44
C ILE A 349 0.56 -11.61 -5.75
N GLN A 350 1.27 -12.43 -4.98
CA GLN A 350 2.35 -11.96 -4.09
C GLN A 350 3.44 -11.18 -4.84
N VAL A 351 3.90 -11.70 -5.98
CA VAL A 351 5.00 -11.07 -6.76
C VAL A 351 4.57 -9.76 -7.43
N GLN A 352 3.30 -9.69 -7.86
CA GLN A 352 2.70 -8.49 -8.43
C GLN A 352 2.54 -7.42 -7.34
N LEU A 353 2.02 -7.81 -6.19
CA LEU A 353 1.82 -6.93 -5.04
C LEU A 353 3.16 -6.40 -4.54
N GLN A 354 4.18 -7.25 -4.45
CA GLN A 354 5.53 -6.86 -4.06
C GLN A 354 6.07 -5.79 -5.02
N SER A 355 5.96 -6.03 -6.33
CA SER A 355 6.42 -5.07 -7.35
C SER A 355 5.69 -3.73 -7.26
N LEU A 356 4.36 -3.76 -7.11
CA LEU A 356 3.54 -2.55 -6.93
C LEU A 356 3.95 -1.78 -5.68
N LEU A 357 4.10 -2.46 -4.55
CA LEU A 357 4.51 -1.81 -3.30
C LEU A 357 5.94 -1.27 -3.39
N THR A 358 6.85 -1.94 -4.11
CA THR A 358 8.21 -1.44 -4.31
C THR A 358 8.17 -0.09 -5.01
N GLY A 359 7.38 0.03 -6.08
CA GLY A 359 7.22 1.30 -6.79
C GLY A 359 6.52 2.37 -5.97
N LEU A 360 5.51 1.97 -5.19
CA LEU A 360 4.79 2.86 -4.28
C LEU A 360 5.78 3.45 -3.26
N PHE A 361 6.55 2.60 -2.57
CA PHE A 361 7.43 3.04 -1.50
C PHE A 361 8.70 3.73 -1.99
N GLU A 362 9.13 3.57 -3.24
CA GLU A 362 10.25 4.32 -3.84
C GLU A 362 10.01 5.83 -3.91
N VAL A 363 8.86 6.23 -4.45
CA VAL A 363 8.45 7.63 -4.52
C VAL A 363 8.14 8.19 -3.15
N HIS A 364 7.75 7.30 -2.25
CA HIS A 364 7.55 7.60 -0.87
C HIS A 364 8.82 7.36 -0.02
N MET A 365 10.05 7.14 -0.51
CA MET A 365 11.13 6.73 0.42
C MET A 365 11.63 7.82 1.40
N MET A 366 11.03 9.02 1.42
CA MET A 366 11.10 9.97 2.55
C MET A 366 9.97 9.77 3.61
N ILE A 367 9.21 8.68 3.50
CA ILE A 367 7.93 8.40 4.18
C ILE A 367 8.08 7.32 5.26
N TYR A 368 9.24 7.29 5.92
CA TYR A 368 9.26 6.80 7.31
C TYR A 368 8.32 7.65 8.20
N ARG A 369 8.10 8.93 7.84
CA ARG A 369 7.23 9.88 8.57
C ARG A 369 5.74 9.85 8.17
N ILE A 370 5.40 9.43 6.96
CA ILE A 370 4.03 9.51 6.40
C ILE A 370 3.33 8.13 6.34
N HIS A 371 4.08 7.02 6.38
CA HIS A 371 3.48 5.71 6.17
C HIS A 371 2.60 5.34 7.36
N VAL A 372 3.05 5.74 8.56
CA VAL A 372 2.23 5.60 9.75
C VAL A 372 0.99 6.48 9.67
N VAL A 373 1.06 7.62 9.00
CA VAL A 373 -0.10 8.47 8.76
C VAL A 373 -1.03 7.84 7.70
N LEU A 374 -0.57 7.31 6.57
CA LEU A 374 -1.44 6.65 5.59
C LEU A 374 -2.17 5.43 6.19
N VAL A 375 -1.48 4.61 6.99
CA VAL A 375 -2.11 3.51 7.74
C VAL A 375 -3.12 4.06 8.75
N TYR A 376 -2.79 5.11 9.52
CA TYR A 376 -3.70 5.63 10.55
C TYR A 376 -4.83 6.52 9.98
N ILE A 377 -4.65 7.11 8.79
CA ILE A 377 -5.65 7.88 8.06
C ILE A 377 -6.65 6.95 7.41
N PHE A 378 -6.18 6.00 6.62
CA PHE A 378 -7.04 5.14 5.80
C PHE A 378 -7.54 3.89 6.53
N CYS A 379 -6.89 3.42 7.60
CA CYS A 379 -7.43 2.30 8.41
C CYS A 379 -8.50 2.73 9.41
N PHE A 380 -8.68 4.04 9.65
CA PHE A 380 -9.60 4.57 10.66
C PHE A 380 -10.67 5.52 10.10
N THR A 381 -10.84 5.63 8.78
CA THR A 381 -12.04 6.27 8.23
C THR A 381 -13.16 5.24 8.09
N ASN A 382 -14.24 5.45 8.85
CA ASN A 382 -15.49 4.70 8.82
C ASN A 382 -16.39 5.05 7.61
N GLU A 383 -15.84 5.71 6.59
CA GLU A 383 -16.60 6.19 5.42
C GLU A 383 -16.13 5.54 4.13
#